data_AF-A0A945MH33-F1
#
_entry.id   AF-A0A945MH33-F1
#
_cell.length_a   1.000
_cell.length_b   1.000
_cell.length_c   1.000
_cell.angle_alpha   90.00
_cell.angle_beta   90.00
_cell.angle_gamma   90.00
#
_symmetry.space_group_name_H-M   'P 1'
#
loop_
_entity.id
_entity.type
_entity.pdbx_description
1 polymer ?
#
loop_
_entity_poly.entity_id
_entity_poly.type
_entity_poly.pdbx_seq_one_letter_code
_entity_poly.pdbx_strand_id
1 'polypeptide(L)' 'ALQIKLRHGPALASGQVQMLDADRAEIALAEPDLGVAPGQHAVFYDGETCLGGGIIA' A
#
# COMPACT_ATOMS: atom_id res chain seq x y z
N ALA A 1 -1.35 7.45 -11.10
CA ALA A 1 -1.79 6.10 -10.69
C ALA A 1 -1.19 5.83 -9.33
N LEU A 2 -1.97 5.32 -8.37
CA LEU A 2 -1.50 5.15 -7.00
C LEU A 2 -0.36 4.15 -6.93
N GLN A 3 0.75 4.54 -6.31
CA GLN A 3 1.93 3.71 -6.10
C GLN A 3 1.99 3.31 -4.62
N ILE A 4 2.25 2.05 -4.35
CA ILE A 4 2.26 1.46 -3.02
C ILE A 4 3.65 0.91 -2.74
N LYS A 5 4.30 1.41 -1.70
CA LYS A 5 5.58 0.93 -1.22
C LYS A 5 5.36 -0.05 -0.09
N LEU A 6 5.62 -1.32 -0.37
CA LEU A 6 5.65 -2.38 0.64
C LEU A 6 7.06 -2.50 1.22
N ARG A 7 7.16 -2.67 2.54
CA ARG A 7 8.45 -2.64 3.25
C ARG A 7 9.42 -3.76 2.82
N HIS A 8 8.92 -4.92 2.40
CA HIS A 8 9.74 -6.10 2.14
C HIS A 8 10.47 -6.08 0.78
N GLY A 9 10.12 -5.15 -0.12
CA GLY A 9 10.65 -5.13 -1.48
C GLY A 9 11.12 -3.74 -1.91
N PRO A 10 12.09 -3.65 -2.85
CA PRO A 10 12.53 -2.36 -3.41
C PRO A 10 11.51 -1.78 -4.39
N ALA A 11 10.65 -2.60 -4.98
CA ALA A 11 9.66 -2.20 -5.98
C ALA A 11 8.49 -1.40 -5.39
N LEU A 12 7.86 -0.59 -6.25
CA LEU A 12 6.56 0.01 -6.01
C LEU A 12 5.51 -0.87 -6.68
N ALA A 13 4.51 -1.27 -5.92
CA ALA A 13 3.34 -1.96 -6.46
C ALA A 13 2.32 -0.92 -6.95
N SER A 14 1.57 -1.27 -8.00
CA SER A 14 0.41 -0.50 -8.43
C SER A 14 -0.86 -1.15 -7.89
N GLY A 15 -1.88 -0.35 -7.60
CA GLY A 15 -3.13 -0.88 -7.07
C GLY A 15 -4.22 0.16 -6.91
N GLN A 16 -5.32 -0.27 -6.32
CA GLN A 16 -6.45 0.58 -5.95
C GLN A 16 -6.61 0.58 -4.44
N VAL A 17 -6.94 1.74 -3.89
CA VAL A 17 -7.28 1.92 -2.47
C VAL A 17 -8.76 2.22 -2.36
N GLN A 18 -9.41 1.57 -1.41
CA GLN A 18 -10.75 1.89 -0.96
C GLN A 18 -10.73 2.15 0.53
N MET A 19 -11.12 3.35 0.95
CA MET A 19 -11.31 3.65 2.37
C MET A 19 -12.50 2.86 2.88
N LEU A 20 -12.32 2.12 3.97
CA LEU A 20 -13.39 1.38 4.64
C LEU A 20 -14.03 2.24 5.73
N ASP A 21 -13.21 3.01 6.44
CA ASP A 21 -13.59 3.96 7.48
C ASP A 21 -12.50 5.04 7.60
N ALA A 22 -12.42 5.74 8.74
CA ALA A 22 -11.48 6.85 8.93
C ALA A 22 -10.02 6.39 9.13
N ASP A 23 -9.79 5.16 9.59
CA ASP A 23 -8.46 4.65 9.95
C ASP A 23 -8.08 3.34 9.24
N ARG A 24 -8.97 2.78 8.42
CA ARG A 24 -8.76 1.55 7.66
C ARG A 24 -9.07 1.74 6.18
N ALA A 25 -8.27 1.05 5.38
CA ALA A 25 -8.44 0.95 3.94
C ALA A 25 -8.19 -0.48 3.47
N GLU A 26 -8.86 -0.85 2.39
CA GLU A 26 -8.56 -2.06 1.62
C GLU A 26 -7.72 -1.69 0.40
N ILE A 27 -6.71 -2.50 0.12
CA ILE A 27 -5.77 -2.27 -0.98
C ILE A 27 -5.81 -3.49 -1.89
N ALA A 28 -6.25 -3.30 -3.13
CA ALA A 28 -6.18 -4.31 -4.16
C ALA A 28 -4.93 -4.07 -5.02
N LEU A 29 -3.93 -4.94 -4.90
CA LEU A 29 -2.73 -4.90 -5.74
C LEU A 29 -3.05 -5.40 -7.15
N ALA A 30 -2.47 -4.74 -8.16
CA ALA A 30 -2.63 -5.14 -9.56
C ALA A 30 -1.96 -6.49 -9.86
N GLU A 31 -0.88 -6.81 -9.13
CA GLU A 31 -0.17 -8.09 -9.19
C GLU A 31 -0.08 -8.71 -7.79
N PRO A 32 -0.15 -10.04 -7.65
CA PRO A 32 0.03 -10.71 -6.37
C PRO A 32 1.42 -10.46 -5.79
N ASP A 33 1.49 -10.13 -4.50
CA ASP A 33 2.75 -9.99 -3.77
C ASP A 33 2.80 -10.96 -2.58
N LEU A 34 3.72 -11.92 -2.64
CA LEU A 34 3.90 -12.95 -1.61
C LEU A 34 4.61 -12.44 -0.35
N GLY A 35 5.17 -11.22 -0.38
CA GLY A 35 5.88 -10.63 0.76
C GLY A 35 4.99 -9.88 1.73
N VAL A 36 3.70 -9.70 1.42
CA VAL A 36 2.71 -9.02 2.26
C VAL A 36 2.47 -9.82 3.53
N ALA A 37 2.72 -9.20 4.68
CA ALA A 37 2.48 -9.81 5.98
C ALA A 37 1.95 -8.79 7.00
N PRO A 38 1.09 -9.23 7.96
CA PRO A 38 0.65 -8.40 9.07
C PRO A 38 1.82 -7.78 9.85
N GLY A 39 1.66 -6.53 10.28
CA GLY A 39 2.68 -5.75 10.99
C GLY A 39 3.69 -5.04 10.08
N GLN A 40 3.69 -5.32 8.77
CA GLN A 40 4.47 -4.53 7.81
C GLN A 40 3.83 -3.16 7.57
N HIS A 41 4.63 -2.23 7.05
CA HIS A 41 4.14 -0.92 6.63
C HIS A 41 3.87 -0.91 5.13
N ALA A 42 2.75 -0.31 4.74
CA ALA A 42 2.42 0.08 3.37
C ALA A 42 2.36 1.61 3.30
N VAL A 43 3.08 2.20 2.34
CA VAL A 43 3.12 3.65 2.14
C VAL A 43 2.61 3.98 0.75
N PHE A 44 1.78 5.02 0.65
CA PHE A 44 1.10 5.42 -0.57
C PHE A 44 1.73 6.67 -1.19
N TYR A 45 1.90 6.64 -2.50
CA TYR A 45 2.48 7.73 -3.28
C TYR A 45 1.62 8.07 -4.49
N ASP A 46 1.55 9.36 -4.81
CA ASP A 46 1.10 9.88 -6.10
C ASP A 46 2.26 10.63 -6.76
N GLY A 47 2.95 9.95 -7.66
CA GLY A 47 4.22 10.41 -8.21
C GLY A 47 5.27 10.57 -7.11
N GLU A 48 5.74 11.79 -6.90
CA GLU A 48 6.73 12.13 -5.86
C GLU A 48 6.10 12.50 -4.52
N THR A 49 4.77 12.62 -4.45
CA THR A 49 4.06 13.02 -3.23
C THR A 49 3.77 11.82 -2.36
N CYS A 50 4.26 11.83 -1.11
CA CYS A 50 3.86 10.86 -0.09
C CYS A 50 2.47 11.24 0.45
N LEU A 51 1.49 10.38 0.23
CA LEU A 51 0.11 10.58 0.69
C LEU A 51 -0.10 10.12 2.13
N GLY A 52 0.76 9.22 2.62
CA GLY A 52 0.67 8.63 3.95
C GLY A 52 0.94 7.14 3.93
N GLY A 53 0.61 6.45 5.02
CA GLY A 53 0.81 5.01 5.12
C GLY A 53 0.12 4.42 6.34
N GLY A 54 0.11 3.09 6.40
CA GLY A 54 -0.50 2.34 7.47
C GLY A 54 0.22 1.03 7.74
N ILE A 55 -0.21 0.36 8.82
CA ILE A 55 0.24 -0.98 9.15
C ILE A 55 -0.73 -1.97 8.54
N ILE A 56 -0.20 -2.98 7.85
CA ILE A 56 -0.98 -4.09 7.31
C ILE A 56 -1.50 -4.90 8.50
N ALA A 57 -2.83 -5.00 8.62
CA ALA A 57 -3.51 -5.75 9.67
C ALA A 57 -3.47 -7.26 9.41
#